data_AF-A0A2Z5X602-F1
#
_entry.id   AF-A0A2Z5X602-F1
#
_cell.length_a   1.000
_cell.length_b   1.000
_cell.length_c   1.000
_cell.angle_alpha   90.00
_cell.angle_beta   90.00
_cell.angle_gamma   90.00
#
_symmetry.space_group_name_H-M   'P 1'
#
loop_
_entity.id
_entity.type
_entity.pdbx_description
1 polymer ?
#
loop_
_entity_poly.entity_id
_entity_poly.type
_entity_poly.pdbx_seq_one_letter_code
_entity_poly.pdbx_strand_id
1 'polypeptide(L)' 'MPRLVGKKNNSVLYTGLAMLIAAVGIIALEYFGVIDFIPNFGKETEVKSNATSQPVKINKPVN' A
#
# COMPACT_ATOMS: atom_id res chain seq x y z
N MET A 1 -46.16 -27.33 -0.32
CA MET A 1 -45.26 -26.33 -0.92
C MET A 1 -44.41 -25.70 0.17
N PRO A 2 -43.08 -25.79 0.13
CA PRO A 2 -42.22 -25.14 1.11
C PRO A 2 -42.38 -23.62 0.96
N ARG A 3 -42.89 -22.96 2.00
CA ARG A 3 -43.04 -21.50 2.02
C ARG A 3 -41.71 -20.92 2.50
N LEU A 4 -41.02 -20.15 1.66
CA LEU A 4 -39.79 -19.41 2.05
C LEU A 4 -40.08 -18.18 2.94
N VAL A 5 -41.35 -17.97 3.30
CA VAL A 5 -41.82 -16.82 4.08
C VAL A 5 -41.26 -16.92 5.50
N GLY A 6 -40.14 -16.24 5.76
CA GLY A 6 -39.52 -16.15 7.09
C GLY A 6 -38.01 -16.46 7.17
N LYS A 7 -37.36 -16.88 6.08
CA LYS A 7 -35.90 -17.12 6.12
C LYS A 7 -35.15 -15.78 6.10
N LYS A 8 -34.72 -15.33 7.27
CA LYS A 8 -33.90 -14.12 7.45
C LYS A 8 -32.58 -14.31 6.70
N ASN A 9 -32.44 -13.66 5.56
CA ASN A 9 -31.26 -13.64 4.75
C ASN A 9 -30.24 -12.69 5.39
N ASN A 10 -29.19 -13.25 5.97
CA ASN A 10 -28.07 -12.49 6.55
C ASN A 10 -27.15 -11.90 5.45
N SER A 11 -27.73 -11.45 4.34
CA SER A 11 -26.99 -10.93 3.19
C SER A 11 -26.08 -9.78 3.57
N VAL A 12 -26.49 -8.95 4.54
CA VAL A 12 -25.69 -7.85 5.08
C VAL A 12 -24.35 -8.34 5.66
N LEU A 13 -24.35 -9.49 6.35
CA LEU A 13 -23.12 -10.05 6.91
C LEU A 13 -22.18 -10.55 5.82
N TYR A 14 -22.72 -11.20 4.79
CA TYR A 14 -21.92 -11.69 3.66
C TYR A 14 -21.37 -10.53 2.80
N THR A 15 -22.17 -9.50 2.56
CA THR A 15 -21.72 -8.29 1.86
C THR A 15 -20.65 -7.55 2.66
N GLY A 16 -20.83 -7.41 3.97
CA GLY A 16 -19.83 -6.78 4.84
C GLY A 16 -18.52 -7.57 4.88
N LEU A 17 -18.60 -8.89 4.97
CA LEU A 17 -17.42 -9.76 4.95
C LEU A 17 -16.69 -9.69 3.59
N ALA A 18 -17.42 -9.70 2.48
CA ALA A 18 -16.84 -9.57 1.15
C ALA A 18 -16.12 -8.22 0.97
N MET A 19 -16.71 -7.13 1.46
CA MET A 19 -16.08 -5.80 1.44
C MET A 19 -14.79 -5.77 2.26
N LEU A 20 -14.77 -6.40 3.43
CA LEU A 20 -13.59 -6.46 4.29
C LEU A 20 -12.45 -7.25 3.63
N ILE A 21 -12.76 -8.39 3.00
CA ILE A 21 -11.78 -9.18 2.25
C ILE A 21 -11.23 -8.38 1.07
N ALA A 22 -12.09 -7.68 0.33
CA ALA A 22 -11.67 -6.85 -0.80
C ALA A 22 -10.73 -5.72 -0.36
N ALA A 23 -11.06 -5.02 0.74
CA ALA A 23 -10.21 -3.96 1.29
C ALA A 23 -8.82 -4.48 1.70
N VAL A 24 -8.76 -5.61 2.42
CA VAL A 24 -7.49 -6.22 2.81
C VAL A 24 -6.70 -6.67 1.59
N GLY A 25 -7.37 -7.24 0.58
CA GLY A 25 -6.73 -7.65 -0.68
C GLY A 25 -6.10 -6.48 -1.42
N ILE A 26 -6.79 -5.34 -1.54
CA ILE A 26 -6.27 -4.13 -2.18
C ILE A 26 -5.02 -3.63 -1.44
N ILE A 27 -5.07 -3.54 -0.10
CA ILE A 27 -3.93 -3.08 0.71
C ILE A 27 -2.74 -4.03 0.57
N ALA A 28 -2.98 -5.35 0.53
CA ALA A 28 -1.92 -6.33 0.34
C ALA A 28 -1.29 -6.21 -1.06
N LEU A 29 -2.11 -6.07 -2.12
CA LEU A 29 -1.60 -5.89 -3.48
C LEU A 29 -0.79 -4.60 -3.62
N GLU A 30 -1.21 -3.53 -2.97
CA GLU A 30 -0.46 -2.27 -2.88
C GLU A 30 0.88 -2.49 -2.18
N TYR A 31 0.88 -3.16 -1.03
CA TYR A 31 2.10 -3.44 -0.26
C TYR A 31 3.11 -4.31 -1.03
N PHE A 32 2.62 -5.31 -1.78
CA PHE A 32 3.47 -6.11 -2.67
C PHE A 32 3.92 -5.36 -3.94
N GLY A 33 3.38 -4.17 -4.20
CA GLY A 33 3.71 -3.34 -5.37
C GLY A 33 3.07 -3.83 -6.68
N VAL A 34 1.98 -4.61 -6.60
CA VAL A 34 1.22 -5.07 -7.78
C VAL A 34 0.38 -3.93 -8.36
N ILE A 35 -0.09 -3.04 -7.48
CA ILE A 35 -0.78 -1.80 -7.80
C ILE A 35 -0.06 -0.64 -7.09
N ASP A 36 -0.16 0.56 -7.66
CA ASP A 36 0.44 1.79 -7.14
C ASP A 36 -0.65 2.86 -7.06
N PHE A 37 -1.53 2.71 -6.09
CA PHE A 37 -2.61 3.65 -5.79
C PHE A 37 -2.17 4.72 -4.79
N ILE A 38 -1.27 4.36 -3.85
CA ILE A 38 -0.70 5.26 -2.85
C ILE A 38 0.82 5.33 -3.06
N PRO A 39 1.36 6.48 -3.52
CA PRO A 39 2.78 6.59 -3.81
C PRO A 39 3.62 6.34 -2.55
N ASN A 40 4.64 5.51 -2.69
CA ASN A 40 5.57 5.09 -1.64
C ASN A 40 4.94 4.29 -0.48
N PHE A 41 3.75 3.71 -0.66
CA PHE A 41 3.16 2.82 0.34
C PHE A 41 3.97 1.52 0.49
N GLY A 42 4.26 1.12 1.73
CA GLY A 42 5.03 -0.11 2.02
C GLY A 42 6.52 -0.05 1.68
N LYS A 43 6.99 1.02 1.03
CA LYS A 43 8.42 1.24 0.80
C LYS A 43 9.00 1.97 2.01
N GLU A 44 10.10 1.45 2.54
CA GLU A 44 10.99 2.28 3.37
C GLU A 44 11.23 3.56 2.57
N THR A 45 11.08 4.73 3.20
CA THR A 45 11.58 5.95 2.59
C THR A 45 13.07 5.74 2.44
N GLU A 46 13.51 5.32 1.26
CA GLU A 46 14.87 5.56 0.84
C GLU A 46 15.00 7.06 0.94
N VAL A 47 15.53 7.52 2.08
CA VAL A 47 16.18 8.81 2.16
C VAL A 47 17.20 8.69 1.07
N LYS A 48 16.85 9.17 -0.12
CA LYS A 48 17.75 9.31 -1.22
C LYS A 48 18.77 10.26 -0.65
N SER A 49 19.81 9.68 -0.07
CA SER A 49 20.93 10.37 0.51
C SER A 49 21.64 10.93 -0.71
N ASN A 50 21.08 12.03 -1.21
CA ASN A 50 21.80 13.06 -1.92
C ASN A 50 22.73 13.75 -0.90
N ALA A 51 23.38 13.01 0.00
CA ALA A 51 24.70 13.36 0.47
C ALA A 51 25.60 13.18 -0.75
N THR A 52 25.53 14.20 -1.59
CA THR A 52 26.49 14.60 -2.60
C THR A 52 27.88 14.16 -2.15
N SER A 53 28.33 13.00 -2.64
CA SER A 53 29.73 12.59 -2.62
C SER A 53 30.46 13.34 -3.74
N GLN A 54 30.24 14.66 -3.85
CA GLN A 54 31.17 15.47 -4.61
C GLN A 54 32.44 15.54 -3.77
N PRO A 55 33.59 15.10 -4.30
CA PRO A 55 34.85 15.38 -3.66
C PRO A 55 35.01 16.90 -3.62
N VAL A 56 35.07 17.46 -2.41
CA VAL A 56 35.47 18.85 -2.21
C VAL A 56 36.85 18.99 -2.86
N LYS A 57 36.91 19.67 -4.01
CA LYS A 57 38.18 20.08 -4.61
C LYS A 57 38.79 21.11 -3.67
N ILE A 58 39.66 20.64 -2.78
CA ILE A 58 40.53 21.51 -1.99
C ILE A 58 41.56 22.06 -2.99
N ASN A 59 41.29 23.25 -3.53
CA ASN A 59 42.28 24.01 -4.28
C ASN A 59 43.32 24.51 -3.28
N LYS A 60 44.41 23.75 -3.11
CA LYS A 60 45.57 24.18 -2.34
C LYS A 60 46.29 25.27 -3.15
N PRO A 61 46.44 26.50 -2.64
CA PRO A 61 47.27 27.49 -3.33
C PRO A 61 48.72 27.02 -3.28
N VAL A 62 49.33 26.88 -4.45
CA VAL A 62 50.77 26.70 -4.60
C VAL A 62 51.40 28.08 -4.39
N ASN A 63 52.29 28.15 -3.41
CA ASN A 63 53.12 29.31 -3.09
C ASN A 63 54.25 29.47 -4.10
#